data_AF-D7LT17-F1
#
_entry.id   AF-D7LT17-F1
#
_cell.length_a   1.000
_cell.length_b   1.000
_cell.length_c   1.000
_cell.angle_alpha   90.00
_cell.angle_beta   90.00
_cell.angle_gamma   90.00
#
_symmetry.space_group_name_H-M   'P 1'
#
loop_
_entity.id
_entity.type
_entity.pdbx_description
1 polymer ?
#
loop_
_entity_poly.entity_id
_entity_poly.type
_entity_poly.pdbx_seq_one_letter_code
_entity_poly.pdbx_strand_id
1 'polypeptide(L)'
;MFPNKRGATRIRDQAEKTMYQLIMVTIFFGLGWPLWFVWFMMQATRREMHMRAMLINQMEATQQAERKSMNKSQAFANASHDNRGALAGIKGLIDICRDEVKPGSDVDTTLRQVNVCSKDLVVLLNSVLDMSKIESGKMHLVKVIRFA
;
A
#
# COMPACT_ATOMS: atom_id res chain seq x y z
N MET A 1 -23.92 -28.25 -88.24
CA MET A 1 -23.26 -27.40 -87.22
C MET A 1 -23.54 -28.01 -85.85
N PHE A 2 -22.64 -28.84 -85.32
CA PHE A 2 -22.89 -29.56 -84.06
C PHE A 2 -22.62 -28.64 -82.86
N PRO A 3 -23.56 -28.49 -81.91
CA PRO A 3 -23.40 -27.56 -80.79
C PRO A 3 -22.32 -28.05 -79.83
N ASN A 4 -21.43 -27.13 -79.44
CA ASN A 4 -20.30 -27.37 -78.55
C ASN A 4 -20.75 -27.64 -77.10
N LYS A 5 -21.07 -28.90 -76.79
CA LYS A 5 -21.51 -29.33 -75.45
C LYS A 5 -20.41 -29.29 -74.36
N ARG A 6 -19.13 -29.22 -74.75
CA ARG A 6 -17.99 -29.19 -73.80
C ARG A 6 -17.84 -27.86 -73.07
N GLY A 7 -18.24 -26.75 -73.69
CA GLY A 7 -18.27 -25.44 -73.02
C GLY A 7 -19.38 -25.34 -71.98
N ALA A 8 -20.57 -25.85 -72.30
CA ALA A 8 -21.74 -25.79 -71.41
C ALA A 8 -21.56 -26.61 -70.13
N THR A 9 -20.93 -27.79 -70.20
CA THR A 9 -20.65 -28.60 -69.01
C THR A 9 -19.59 -27.97 -68.11
N ARG A 10 -18.56 -27.32 -68.68
CA ARG A 10 -17.52 -26.61 -67.92
C ARG A 10 -18.08 -25.36 -67.23
N ILE A 11 -18.98 -24.63 -67.88
CA ILE A 11 -19.65 -23.46 -67.27
C ILE A 11 -20.55 -23.90 -66.11
N ARG A 12 -21.28 -25.02 -66.25
CA ARG A 12 -22.12 -25.55 -65.17
C ARG A 12 -21.30 -26.02 -63.95
N ASP A 13 -20.23 -26.79 -64.18
CA ASP A 13 -19.34 -27.26 -63.12
C ASP A 13 -18.58 -26.10 -62.45
N GLN A 14 -18.20 -25.07 -63.23
CA GLN A 14 -17.58 -23.86 -62.71
C GLN A 14 -18.57 -23.02 -61.89
N ALA A 15 -19.83 -22.91 -62.32
CA ALA A 15 -20.89 -22.23 -61.58
C ALA A 15 -21.19 -22.92 -60.23
N GLU A 16 -21.28 -24.25 -60.22
CA GLU A 16 -21.46 -25.03 -58.99
C GLU A 16 -20.31 -24.78 -58.00
N LYS A 17 -19.06 -24.84 -58.46
CA LYS A 17 -17.87 -24.55 -57.61
C LYS A 17 -17.87 -23.13 -57.05
N THR A 18 -18.20 -22.13 -57.87
CA THR A 18 -18.27 -20.73 -57.39
C THR A 18 -19.40 -20.51 -56.39
N MET A 19 -20.53 -21.20 -56.55
CA MET A 19 -21.65 -21.13 -55.62
C MET A 19 -21.28 -21.74 -54.25
N TYR A 20 -20.63 -22.90 -54.23
CA TYR A 20 -20.14 -23.50 -52.98
C TYR A 20 -19.11 -22.63 -52.27
N GLN A 21 -18.18 -22.00 -53.02
CA GLN A 21 -17.20 -21.10 -52.44
C GLN A 21 -17.86 -19.86 -51.79
N LEU A 22 -18.86 -19.26 -52.44
CA LEU A 22 -19.58 -18.12 -51.87
C LEU A 22 -20.33 -18.47 -50.58
N ILE A 23 -20.98 -19.64 -50.53
CA ILE A 23 -21.72 -20.10 -49.34
C ILE A 23 -20.76 -20.38 -48.17
N MET A 24 -19.61 -20.99 -48.43
CA MET A 24 -18.61 -21.25 -47.38
C MET A 24 -18.04 -19.94 -46.81
N VAL A 25 -17.78 -18.96 -47.67
CA VAL A 25 -17.29 -17.65 -47.25
C VAL A 25 -18.33 -16.92 -46.38
N THR A 26 -19.60 -16.93 -46.77
CA THR A 26 -20.66 -16.25 -46.00
C THR A 26 -20.92 -16.91 -44.65
N ILE A 27 -20.86 -18.24 -44.56
CA ILE A 27 -21.01 -18.95 -43.28
C ILE A 27 -19.83 -18.65 -42.34
N PHE A 28 -18.61 -18.63 -42.88
CA PHE A 28 -17.41 -18.34 -42.10
C PHE A 28 -17.43 -16.92 -41.51
N PHE A 29 -17.84 -15.93 -42.30
CA PHE A 29 -18.01 -14.56 -41.83
C PHE A 29 -19.26 -14.37 -40.95
N GLY A 30 -20.33 -15.13 -41.17
CA GLY A 30 -21.56 -15.01 -40.40
C GLY A 30 -21.47 -15.59 -38.99
N LEU A 31 -20.69 -16.66 -38.79
CA LEU A 31 -20.64 -17.38 -37.51
C LEU A 31 -19.24 -17.40 -36.88
N GLY A 32 -18.20 -17.64 -37.66
CA GLY A 32 -16.83 -17.71 -37.15
C GLY A 32 -16.31 -16.35 -36.72
N TRP A 33 -16.53 -15.33 -37.54
CA TRP A 33 -16.08 -13.97 -37.28
C TRP A 33 -16.63 -13.36 -35.98
N PRO A 34 -17.95 -13.37 -35.69
CA PRO A 34 -18.46 -12.79 -34.46
C PRO A 34 -18.02 -13.57 -33.22
N LEU A 35 -17.90 -14.90 -33.27
CA LEU A 35 -17.41 -15.69 -32.15
C LEU A 35 -15.93 -15.39 -31.87
N TRP A 36 -15.11 -15.31 -32.91
CA TRP A 36 -13.70 -14.93 -32.80
C TRP A 36 -13.55 -13.49 -32.30
N PHE A 37 -14.39 -12.57 -32.81
CA PHE A 37 -14.40 -11.17 -32.42
C PHE A 37 -14.81 -11.00 -30.95
N VAL A 38 -15.84 -11.70 -30.48
CA VAL A 38 -16.28 -11.66 -29.09
C VAL A 38 -15.21 -12.29 -28.18
N TRP A 39 -14.58 -13.40 -28.58
CA TRP A 39 -13.45 -13.97 -27.84
C TRP A 39 -12.25 -13.01 -27.77
N PHE A 40 -11.91 -12.35 -28.89
CA PHE A 40 -10.86 -11.34 -28.98
C PHE A 40 -11.18 -10.10 -28.12
N MET A 41 -12.43 -9.64 -28.11
CA MET A 41 -12.90 -8.54 -27.27
C MET A 41 -12.86 -8.93 -25.79
N MET A 42 -13.29 -10.15 -25.42
CA MET A 42 -13.18 -10.65 -24.05
C MET A 42 -11.71 -10.75 -23.60
N GLN A 43 -10.80 -11.15 -24.49
CA GLN A 43 -9.36 -11.15 -24.25
C GLN A 43 -8.82 -9.73 -24.00
N ALA A 44 -9.34 -8.73 -24.72
CA ALA A 44 -8.98 -7.33 -24.54
C ALA A 44 -9.51 -6.76 -23.21
N THR A 45 -10.77 -7.02 -22.84
CA THR A 45 -11.40 -6.51 -21.62
C THR A 45 -10.80 -7.09 -20.33
N ARG A 46 -10.27 -8.33 -20.36
CA ARG A 46 -9.57 -8.91 -19.19
C ARG A 46 -8.36 -8.08 -18.75
N ARG A 47 -7.70 -7.38 -19.67
CA ARG A 47 -6.49 -6.59 -19.36
C ARG A 47 -6.77 -5.44 -18.39
N GLU A 48 -7.95 -4.82 -18.48
CA GLU A 48 -8.33 -3.72 -17.59
C GLU A 48 -8.63 -4.21 -16.18
N MET A 49 -9.24 -5.40 -16.05
CA MET A 49 -9.59 -5.97 -14.75
C MET A 49 -8.34 -6.43 -13.97
N HIS A 50 -7.31 -6.94 -14.65
CA HIS A 50 -6.06 -7.32 -14.00
C HIS A 50 -5.30 -6.12 -13.42
N MET A 51 -5.31 -4.97 -14.11
CA MET A 51 -4.69 -3.74 -13.61
C MET A 51 -5.44 -3.16 -12.42
N ARG A 52 -6.79 -3.15 -12.48
CA ARG A 52 -7.63 -2.68 -11.37
C ARG A 52 -7.52 -3.59 -10.14
N ALA A 53 -7.44 -4.91 -10.33
CA ALA A 53 -7.25 -5.86 -9.24
C ALA A 53 -5.87 -5.72 -8.57
N MET A 54 -4.82 -5.41 -9.33
CA MET A 54 -3.51 -5.11 -8.75
C MET A 54 -3.52 -3.81 -7.95
N LEU A 55 -4.19 -2.76 -8.45
CA LEU A 55 -4.33 -1.49 -7.73
C LEU A 55 -5.10 -1.63 -6.41
N ILE A 56 -6.20 -2.38 -6.40
CA ILE A 56 -7.01 -2.59 -5.18
C ILE A 56 -6.22 -3.41 -4.15
N ASN A 57 -5.56 -4.50 -4.55
CA ASN A 57 -4.75 -5.30 -3.64
C ASN A 57 -3.54 -4.53 -3.08
N GLN A 58 -2.89 -3.70 -3.90
CA GLN A 58 -1.80 -2.84 -3.40
C GLN A 58 -2.32 -1.78 -2.43
N MET A 59 -3.47 -1.18 -2.71
CA MET A 59 -4.09 -0.18 -1.84
C MET A 59 -4.54 -0.77 -0.49
N GLU A 60 -5.05 -2.00 -0.47
CA GLU A 60 -5.38 -2.68 0.78
C GLU A 60 -4.13 -3.02 1.60
N ALA A 61 -3.08 -3.51 0.96
CA ALA A 61 -1.81 -3.82 1.63
C ALA A 61 -1.13 -2.57 2.19
N THR A 62 -1.12 -1.46 1.43
CA THR A 62 -0.57 -0.18 1.90
C THR A 62 -1.42 0.43 3.00
N GLN A 63 -2.75 0.45 2.88
CA GLN A 63 -3.64 0.94 3.93
C GLN A 63 -3.52 0.12 5.21
N GLN A 64 -3.35 -1.19 5.12
CA GLN A 64 -3.17 -2.03 6.31
C GLN A 64 -1.80 -1.79 6.96
N ALA A 65 -0.75 -1.55 6.17
CA ALA A 65 0.56 -1.15 6.67
C ALA A 65 0.52 0.24 7.32
N GLU A 66 -0.16 1.21 6.71
CA GLU A 66 -0.38 2.55 7.25
C GLU A 66 -1.18 2.52 8.56
N ARG A 67 -2.30 1.78 8.61
CA ARG A 67 -3.09 1.61 9.83
C ARG A 67 -2.27 0.96 10.95
N LYS A 68 -1.46 -0.06 10.63
CA LYS A 68 -0.55 -0.69 11.59
C LYS A 68 0.52 0.30 12.08
N SER A 69 1.09 1.12 11.20
CA SER A 69 2.07 2.15 11.55
C SER A 69 1.47 3.24 12.44
N MET A 70 0.28 3.75 12.07
CA MET A 70 -0.45 4.74 12.85
C MET A 70 -0.81 4.24 14.25
N ASN A 71 -1.33 3.02 14.37
CA ASN A 71 -1.69 2.42 15.66
C ASN A 71 -0.45 2.23 16.55
N LYS A 72 0.68 1.78 15.98
CA LYS A 72 1.95 1.66 16.73
C LYS A 72 2.43 3.00 17.27
N SER A 73 2.42 4.06 16.45
CA SER A 73 2.79 5.41 16.88
C SER A 73 1.89 5.95 17.98
N GLN A 74 0.58 5.70 17.90
CA GLN A 74 -0.38 6.19 18.89
C GLN A 74 -0.27 5.44 20.22
N ALA A 75 -0.05 4.13 20.19
CA ALA A 75 0.24 3.33 21.38
C ALA A 75 1.53 3.78 22.07
N PHE A 76 2.59 4.05 21.29
CA PHE A 76 3.87 4.53 21.83
C PHE A 76 3.77 5.96 22.40
N ALA A 77 2.95 6.82 21.78
CA ALA A 77 2.66 8.15 22.29
C ALA A 77 1.93 8.13 23.64
N ASN A 78 0.93 7.27 23.79
CA ASN A 78 0.22 7.11 25.06
C ASN A 78 1.15 6.56 26.15
N ALA A 79 1.91 5.50 25.85
CA ALA A 79 2.90 4.97 26.80
C ALA A 79 3.93 6.02 27.22
N SER A 80 4.31 6.92 26.30
CA SER A 80 5.24 7.99 26.61
C SER A 80 4.65 9.04 27.56
N HIS A 81 3.35 9.33 27.43
CA HIS A 81 2.64 10.21 28.36
C HIS A 81 2.61 9.62 29.77
N ASP A 82 2.28 8.33 29.89
CA ASP A 82 2.22 7.64 31.18
C ASP A 82 3.61 7.54 31.82
N ASN A 83 4.66 7.32 31.02
CA ASN A 83 6.03 7.26 31.51
C ASN A 83 6.52 8.64 32.00
N ARG A 84 6.11 9.75 31.37
CA ARG A 84 6.37 11.10 31.91
C ARG A 84 5.70 11.32 33.26
N GLY A 85 4.47 10.81 33.44
CA GLY A 85 3.78 10.82 34.72
C GLY A 85 4.55 10.05 35.80
N ALA A 86 5.02 8.84 35.48
CA ALA A 86 5.83 8.03 36.39
C ALA A 86 7.17 8.72 36.75
N LEU A 87 7.85 9.33 35.78
CA LEU A 87 9.13 10.03 36.00
C LEU A 87 8.96 11.30 36.83
N ALA A 88 7.84 12.02 36.66
CA ALA A 88 7.48 13.14 37.53
C ALA A 88 7.23 12.67 38.98
N GLY A 89 6.61 11.50 39.16
CA GLY A 89 6.42 10.87 40.48
C GLY A 89 7.75 10.47 41.14
N ILE A 90 8.65 9.82 40.39
CA ILE A 90 10.00 9.48 40.87
C ILE A 90 10.76 10.75 41.29
N LYS A 91 10.70 11.81 40.48
CA LYS A 91 11.33 13.10 40.83
C LYS A 91 10.74 13.68 42.12
N GLY A 92 9.41 13.64 42.29
CA GLY A 92 8.75 14.10 43.51
C GLY A 92 9.19 13.33 44.76
N LEU A 93 9.31 11.99 44.65
CA LEU A 93 9.82 11.14 45.74
C LEU A 93 11.28 11.45 46.07
N ILE A 94 12.12 11.64 45.05
CA ILE A 94 13.52 12.03 45.23
C ILE A 94 13.62 13.38 45.95
N ASP A 95 12.83 14.37 45.53
CA ASP A 95 12.83 15.71 46.11
C ASP A 95 12.41 15.66 47.59
N ILE A 96 11.38 14.87 47.96
CA ILE A 96 10.98 14.65 49.36
C ILE A 96 12.11 14.00 50.17
N CYS A 97 12.72 12.92 49.66
CA CYS A 97 13.81 12.25 50.37
C CYS A 97 15.04 13.15 50.52
N ARG A 98 15.26 14.10 49.61
CA ARG A 98 16.43 14.98 49.64
C ARG A 98 16.39 15.96 50.80
N ASP A 99 15.20 16.38 51.23
CA ASP A 99 15.03 17.27 52.39
C ASP A 99 15.38 16.57 53.72
N GLU A 100 15.34 15.23 53.76
CA GLU A 100 15.68 14.44 54.95
C GLU A 100 17.13 13.90 54.97
N VAL A 101 17.85 14.01 53.85
CA VAL A 101 19.17 13.37 53.67
C VAL A 101 20.32 14.35 53.91
N LYS A 102 21.34 13.93 54.67
CA LYS A 102 22.56 14.72 54.88
C LYS A 102 23.33 14.93 53.56
N PRO A 103 23.70 16.18 53.23
CA PRO A 103 24.49 16.48 52.03
C PRO A 103 25.83 15.75 52.08
N GLY A 104 26.21 15.10 50.97
CA GLY A 104 27.46 14.33 50.86
C GLY A 104 27.41 12.89 51.40
N SER A 105 26.23 12.40 51.82
CA SER A 105 26.04 10.99 52.11
C SER A 105 25.95 10.13 50.84
N ASP A 106 26.18 8.81 50.98
CA ASP A 106 25.98 7.86 49.88
C ASP A 106 24.54 7.90 49.34
N VAL A 107 23.58 8.24 50.19
CA VAL A 107 22.16 8.39 49.82
C VAL A 107 21.94 9.61 48.93
N ASP A 108 22.56 10.77 49.21
CA ASP A 108 22.48 11.97 48.34
C ASP A 108 23.12 11.69 46.97
N THR A 109 24.24 10.97 46.95
CA THR A 109 24.92 10.57 45.71
C THR A 109 24.04 9.61 44.88
N THR A 110 23.38 8.65 45.55
CA THR A 110 22.45 7.70 44.92
C THR A 110 21.22 8.42 44.37
N LEU A 111 20.60 9.32 45.15
CA LEU A 111 19.46 10.13 44.70
C LEU A 111 19.82 11.00 43.50
N ARG A 112 21.04 11.56 43.46
CA ARG A 112 21.55 12.31 42.31
C ARG A 112 21.69 11.43 41.07
N GLN A 113 22.21 10.21 41.21
CA GLN A 113 22.32 9.26 40.09
C GLN A 113 20.94 8.83 39.56
N VAL A 114 19.97 8.54 40.43
CA VAL A 114 18.61 8.18 40.02
C VAL A 114 17.95 9.34 39.27
N ASN A 115 18.15 10.58 39.71
CA ASN A 115 17.62 11.76 39.02
C ASN A 115 18.22 11.96 37.62
N VAL A 116 19.53 11.70 37.46
CA VAL A 116 20.19 11.74 36.14
C VAL A 116 19.63 10.64 35.24
N CYS A 117 19.53 9.40 35.72
CA CYS A 117 19.00 8.28 34.95
C CYS A 117 17.53 8.50 34.53
N SER A 118 16.71 9.08 35.41
CA SER A 118 15.33 9.48 35.12
C SER A 118 15.26 10.51 33.99
N LYS A 119 16.12 11.52 34.00
CA LYS A 119 16.21 12.52 32.91
C LYS A 119 16.66 11.91 31.59
N ASP A 120 17.68 11.06 31.62
CA ASP A 120 18.18 10.37 30.43
C ASP A 120 17.10 9.48 29.81
N LEU A 121 16.29 8.82 30.64
CA LEU A 121 15.16 8.02 30.18
C LEU A 121 14.09 8.87 29.48
N VAL A 122 13.78 10.08 29.98
CA VAL A 122 12.87 11.02 29.29
C VAL A 122 13.41 11.38 27.89
N VAL A 123 14.71 11.67 27.79
CA VAL A 123 15.36 12.05 26.52
C VAL A 123 15.34 10.89 25.53
N LEU A 124 15.67 9.68 25.99
CA LEU A 124 15.63 8.47 25.17
C LEU A 124 14.21 8.19 24.67
N LEU A 125 13.23 8.26 25.56
CA LEU A 125 11.81 8.04 25.26
C LEU A 125 11.31 9.04 24.20
N ASN A 126 11.64 10.32 24.34
CA ASN A 126 11.29 11.34 23.35
C ASN A 126 11.94 11.06 21.98
N SER A 127 13.19 10.60 21.97
CA SER A 127 13.90 10.28 20.71
C SER A 127 13.26 9.09 19.98
N VAL A 128 12.84 8.06 20.72
CA VAL A 128 12.10 6.91 20.14
C VAL A 128 10.71 7.35 19.66
N LEU A 129 10.07 8.29 20.36
CA LEU A 129 8.77 8.85 19.96
C LEU A 129 8.88 9.59 18.62
N ASP A 130 9.90 10.42 18.47
CA ASP A 130 10.13 11.19 17.25
C ASP A 130 10.50 10.28 16.08
N MET A 131 11.28 9.22 16.32
CA MET A 131 11.52 8.16 15.33
C MET A 131 10.21 7.49 14.89
N SER A 132 9.31 7.17 15.83
CA SER A 132 8.01 6.57 15.54
C SER A 132 7.08 7.51 14.75
N LYS A 133 7.15 8.83 15.00
CA LYS A 133 6.43 9.85 14.19
C LYS A 133 6.98 9.98 12.77
N ILE A 134 8.29 9.81 12.59
CA ILE A 134 8.93 9.80 11.26
C ILE A 134 8.49 8.55 10.47
N GLU A 135 8.53 7.37 11.09
CA GLU A 135 8.12 6.10 10.47
C GLU A 135 6.61 6.05 10.11
N SER A 136 5.77 6.82 10.80
CA SER A 136 4.34 6.94 10.47
C SER A 136 4.02 8.05 9.46
N GLY A 137 5.02 8.73 8.89
CA GLY A 137 4.83 9.78 7.90
C GLY A 137 4.15 11.05 8.46
N LYS A 138 4.05 11.19 9.80
CA LYS A 138 3.36 12.30 10.47
C LYS A 138 4.25 13.52 10.73
N MET A 139 5.48 13.54 10.22
CA MET A 139 6.36 14.70 10.37
C MET A 139 5.90 15.83 9.46
N HIS A 140 5.02 16.69 9.97
CA HIS A 140 4.90 18.05 9.45
C HIS A 140 6.26 18.70 9.65
N LEU A 141 6.97 18.96 8.55
CA LEU A 141 8.12 19.86 8.51
C LEU A 141 7.70 21.16 9.19
N VAL A 142 8.10 21.34 10.44
CA VAL A 142 8.04 22.64 11.09
C VAL A 142 9.03 23.49 10.32
N LYS A 143 8.51 24.22 9.33
CA LYS A 143 9.22 25.29 8.65
C LYS A 143 9.59 26.29 9.73
N VAL A 144 10.84 26.20 10.20
CA VAL A 144 11.43 27.22 11.07
C VAL A 144 11.57 28.46 10.20
N ILE A 145 10.52 29.29 10.19
CA ILE A 145 10.60 30.63 9.60
C ILE A 145 11.42 31.44 10.60
N ARG A 146 12.73 31.50 10.33
CA ARG A 146 13.67 32.40 10.97
C ARG A 146 13.31 33.82 10.50
N PHE A 147 12.62 34.58 11.32
CA PHE A 147 12.50 36.02 11.11
C PHE A 147 13.79 36.67 11.59
N ALA A 148 14.46 37.33 10.64
CA ALA A 148 15.52 38.30 10.87
C ALA A 148 14.93 39.62 11.38
#